data_AF-C6CM15-F1
#
_entry.id   AF-C6CM15-F1
#
_cell.length_a   1.000
_cell.length_b   1.000
_cell.length_c   1.000
_cell.angle_alpha   90.00
_cell.angle_beta   90.00
_cell.angle_gamma   90.00
#
_symmetry.space_group_name_H-M   'P 1'
#
loop_
_entity.id
_entity.type
_entity.pdbx_description
1 polymer ?
#
loop_
_entity_poly.entity_id
_entity_poly.type
_entity_poly.pdbx_seq_one_letter_code
_entity_poly.pdbx_strand_id
1 'polypeptide(L)'
;MRSKLLITIAFLFSYFFSLAPVSLNLIYNKVDEIHSNNESYKAVLYNPLPLSPLSIYHIFSIDGPVVYIVLYDKNGKYIGQTSPFHFLNRYDLNPILFVFPGDEFDGERDNFNLLIDGYGDAFKINIHHKTWWSWWFSLFY
;
A
#
# COMPACT_ATOMS: atom_id res chain seq x y z
N MET A 1 -22.92 -15.69 -24.43
CA MET A 1 -22.23 -14.39 -24.66
C MET A 1 -22.57 -13.34 -23.60
N ARG A 2 -23.86 -13.12 -23.27
CA ARG A 2 -24.29 -12.13 -22.25
C ARG A 2 -23.74 -12.38 -20.83
N SER A 3 -23.68 -13.64 -20.37
CA SER A 3 -23.16 -13.98 -19.04
C SER A 3 -21.67 -13.69 -18.88
N LYS A 4 -20.84 -14.04 -19.88
CA LYS A 4 -19.40 -13.73 -19.88
C LYS A 4 -19.15 -12.22 -19.82
N LEU A 5 -19.91 -11.44 -20.59
CA LEU A 5 -19.84 -9.98 -20.56
C LEU A 5 -20.20 -9.41 -19.18
N LEU A 6 -21.27 -9.90 -18.55
CA LEU A 6 -21.66 -9.47 -17.20
C LEU A 6 -20.59 -9.80 -16.16
N ILE A 7 -19.96 -10.98 -16.24
CA ILE A 7 -18.86 -11.36 -15.36
C ILE A 7 -17.66 -10.43 -15.57
N THR A 8 -17.28 -10.15 -16.82
CA THR A 8 -16.20 -9.21 -17.12
C THR A 8 -16.50 -7.81 -16.59
N ILE A 9 -17.72 -7.30 -16.78
CA ILE A 9 -18.14 -6.00 -16.26
C ILE A 9 -18.08 -5.99 -14.73
N ALA A 10 -18.59 -7.03 -14.07
CA ALA A 10 -18.56 -7.13 -12.62
C ALA A 10 -17.12 -7.18 -12.08
N PHE A 11 -16.23 -7.90 -12.76
CA PHE A 11 -14.81 -7.95 -12.40
C PHE A 11 -14.12 -6.60 -12.58
N LEU A 12 -14.32 -5.94 -13.73
CA LEU A 12 -13.76 -4.61 -13.98
C LEU A 12 -14.31 -3.57 -12.99
N PHE A 13 -15.60 -3.65 -12.66
CA PHE A 13 -16.22 -2.78 -11.68
C PHE A 13 -15.61 -3.01 -10.29
N SER A 14 -15.47 -4.26 -9.86
CA SER A 14 -14.85 -4.62 -8.59
C SER A 14 -13.40 -4.11 -8.52
N TYR A 15 -12.63 -4.30 -9.59
CA TYR A 15 -11.27 -3.80 -9.72
C TYR A 15 -11.23 -2.27 -9.59
N PHE A 16 -12.05 -1.57 -10.36
CA PHE A 16 -12.09 -0.11 -10.38
C PHE A 16 -12.52 0.46 -9.03
N PHE A 17 -13.44 -0.22 -8.35
CA PHE A 17 -13.94 0.21 -7.05
C PHE A 17 -12.91 0.05 -5.93
N SER A 18 -12.10 -1.02 -5.97
CA SER A 18 -11.22 -1.41 -4.86
C SER A 18 -9.74 -1.16 -5.12
N LEU A 19 -9.21 -1.61 -6.26
CA LEU A 19 -7.78 -1.71 -6.50
C LEU A 19 -7.24 -0.55 -7.33
N ALA A 20 -8.05 0.04 -8.23
CA ALA A 20 -7.62 1.14 -9.10
C ALA A 20 -6.98 2.33 -8.36
N PRO A 21 -7.48 2.77 -7.18
CA PRO A 21 -6.88 3.90 -6.46
C PRO A 21 -5.41 3.73 -6.09
N VAL A 22 -4.95 2.49 -5.90
CA VAL A 22 -3.59 2.15 -5.46
C VAL A 22 -2.82 1.33 -6.49
N SER A 23 -3.27 1.34 -7.74
CA SER A 23 -2.65 0.57 -8.82
C SER A 23 -1.43 1.26 -9.43
N LEU A 24 -1.31 2.58 -9.28
CA LEU A 24 -0.35 3.42 -9.99
C LEU A 24 0.55 4.21 -9.01
N ASN A 25 1.83 3.88 -9.00
CA ASN A 25 2.89 4.45 -8.17
C ASN A 25 3.69 5.44 -9.01
N LEU A 26 3.13 6.62 -9.23
CA LEU A 26 3.64 7.60 -10.18
C LEU A 26 4.32 8.75 -9.42
N ILE A 27 5.17 9.50 -10.12
CA ILE A 27 5.92 10.60 -9.49
C ILE A 27 4.96 11.67 -8.93
N TYR A 28 3.81 11.88 -9.58
CA TYR A 28 2.86 12.92 -9.20
C TYR A 28 1.99 12.60 -7.99
N ASN A 29 1.83 11.32 -7.62
CA ASN A 29 1.11 10.94 -6.41
C ASN A 29 2.05 10.48 -5.28
N LYS A 30 3.37 10.49 -5.52
CA LYS A 30 4.37 10.30 -4.45
C LYS A 30 4.33 11.48 -3.48
N VAL A 31 4.24 11.18 -2.20
CA VAL A 31 4.17 12.14 -1.10
C VAL A 31 5.51 12.21 -0.37
N ASP A 32 6.08 11.06 -0.03
CA ASP A 32 7.29 10.98 0.78
C ASP A 32 8.04 9.67 0.53
N GLU A 33 9.29 9.60 0.96
CA GLU A 33 10.14 8.40 0.92
C GLU A 33 10.94 8.29 2.21
N ILE A 34 10.83 7.12 2.86
CA ILE A 34 11.50 6.80 4.12
C ILE A 34 12.39 5.60 3.87
N HIS A 35 13.66 5.70 4.26
CA HIS A 35 14.65 4.64 4.06
C HIS A 35 14.88 3.84 5.34
N SER A 36 15.18 2.56 5.20
CA SER A 36 15.72 1.77 6.31
C SER A 36 17.10 2.31 6.70
N ASN A 37 17.50 2.09 7.96
CA ASN A 37 18.80 2.56 8.47
C ASN A 37 20.02 2.07 7.67
N ASN A 38 19.89 0.90 7.03
CA ASN A 38 20.92 0.27 6.20
C ASN A 38 20.71 0.49 4.69
N GLU A 39 19.76 1.36 4.30
CA GLU A 39 19.38 1.66 2.91
C GLU A 39 19.00 0.43 2.06
N SER A 40 18.72 -0.70 2.70
CA SER A 40 18.36 -1.95 2.00
C SER A 40 16.92 -1.94 1.50
N TYR A 41 16.08 -1.10 2.12
CA TYR A 41 14.67 -0.94 1.79
C TYR A 41 14.28 0.53 1.79
N LYS A 42 13.19 0.83 1.08
CA LYS A 42 12.52 2.12 1.16
C LYS A 42 11.01 1.95 1.16
N ALA A 43 10.35 2.68 2.03
CA ALA A 43 8.91 2.81 2.09
C ALA A 43 8.52 4.14 1.43
N VAL A 44 7.74 4.08 0.37
CA VAL A 44 7.27 5.27 -0.35
C VAL A 44 5.79 5.45 -0.09
N LEU A 45 5.43 6.66 0.30
CA LEU A 45 4.05 7.05 0.58
C LEU A 45 3.44 7.63 -0.69
N TYR A 46 2.27 7.13 -1.06
CA TYR A 46 1.53 7.61 -2.22
C TYR A 46 0.11 8.03 -1.83
N ASN A 47 -0.36 9.11 -2.45
CA ASN A 47 -1.78 9.45 -2.43
C ASN A 47 -2.55 8.46 -3.32
N PRO A 48 -3.67 7.89 -2.85
CA PRO A 48 -4.55 7.12 -3.71
C PRO A 48 -5.15 8.03 -4.78
N LEU A 49 -5.29 7.52 -6.00
CA LEU A 49 -5.99 8.25 -7.06
C LEU A 49 -7.49 8.28 -6.75
N PRO A 50 -8.19 9.42 -6.96
CA PRO A 50 -9.62 9.56 -6.66
C PRO A 50 -10.48 8.89 -7.76
N LEU A 51 -10.21 7.62 -8.03
CA LEU A 51 -10.84 6.85 -9.10
C LEU A 51 -12.03 6.03 -8.61
N SER A 52 -12.19 5.85 -7.30
CA SER A 52 -13.29 5.05 -6.75
C SER A 52 -14.06 5.78 -5.64
N PRO A 53 -15.36 5.47 -5.45
CA PRO A 53 -16.11 5.97 -4.31
C PRO A 53 -15.46 5.67 -2.96
N LEU A 54 -14.78 4.52 -2.82
CA LEU A 54 -14.03 4.19 -1.61
C LEU A 54 -12.87 5.17 -1.38
N SER A 55 -12.04 5.41 -2.41
CA SER A 55 -10.93 6.37 -2.30
C SER A 55 -11.41 7.79 -2.00
N ILE A 56 -12.51 8.20 -2.63
CA ILE A 56 -13.15 9.50 -2.41
C ILE A 56 -13.67 9.59 -0.97
N TYR A 57 -14.34 8.55 -0.48
CA TYR A 57 -14.81 8.50 0.91
C TYR A 57 -13.65 8.69 1.89
N HIS A 58 -12.53 7.99 1.70
CA HIS A 58 -11.37 8.15 2.57
C HIS A 58 -10.76 9.55 2.49
N ILE A 59 -10.61 10.11 1.28
CA ILE A 59 -10.09 11.48 1.06
C ILE A 59 -10.90 12.53 1.84
N PHE A 60 -12.22 12.35 1.96
CA PHE A 60 -13.08 13.27 2.70
C PHE A 60 -13.30 12.92 4.17
N SER A 61 -13.09 11.67 4.58
CA SER A 61 -13.38 11.22 5.95
C SER A 61 -12.16 11.22 6.86
N ILE A 62 -10.96 11.24 6.30
CA ILE A 62 -9.70 11.30 7.05
C ILE A 62 -9.24 12.77 7.05
N ASP A 63 -8.99 13.32 8.23
CA ASP A 63 -8.56 14.73 8.40
C ASP A 63 -7.10 14.95 7.97
N GLY A 64 -6.82 14.90 6.67
CA GLY A 64 -5.50 15.19 6.11
C GLY A 64 -5.20 14.44 4.80
N PRO A 65 -3.95 14.53 4.30
CA PRO A 65 -3.54 13.83 3.09
C PRO A 65 -3.57 12.32 3.31
N VAL A 66 -4.43 11.63 2.56
CA VAL A 66 -4.60 10.18 2.65
C VAL A 66 -3.50 9.46 1.90
N VAL A 67 -2.87 8.47 2.52
CA VAL A 67 -1.77 7.72 1.91
C VAL A 67 -1.89 6.20 2.08
N TYR A 68 -1.30 5.49 1.14
CA TYR A 68 -0.90 4.09 1.26
C TYR A 68 0.63 3.98 1.11
N ILE A 69 1.20 2.88 1.60
CA ILE A 69 2.65 2.69 1.62
C ILE A 69 3.03 1.54 0.69
N VAL A 70 4.08 1.77 -0.09
CA VAL A 70 4.68 0.75 -0.96
C VAL A 70 6.11 0.52 -0.52
N LEU A 71 6.47 -0.74 -0.34
CA LEU A 71 7.81 -1.17 0.02
C LEU A 71 8.59 -1.55 -1.23
N TYR A 72 9.80 -1.00 -1.35
CA TYR A 72 10.76 -1.34 -2.41
C TYR A 72 12.08 -1.81 -1.81
N ASP A 73 12.82 -2.61 -2.57
CA ASP A 73 14.22 -2.91 -2.26
C ASP A 73 15.14 -1.72 -2.63
N LYS A 74 16.42 -1.85 -2.28
CA LYS A 74 17.49 -0.89 -2.61
C LYS A 74 17.62 -0.55 -4.10
N ASN A 75 17.18 -1.43 -4.99
CA ASN A 75 17.24 -1.21 -6.44
C ASN A 75 15.94 -0.58 -6.98
N GLY A 76 14.98 -0.27 -6.10
CA GLY A 76 13.67 0.24 -6.49
C GLY A 76 12.71 -0.84 -6.99
N LYS A 77 13.00 -2.13 -6.77
CA LYS A 77 12.09 -3.22 -7.14
C LYS A 77 10.92 -3.27 -6.15
N TYR A 78 9.71 -3.39 -6.68
CA TYR A 78 8.49 -3.53 -5.89
C TYR A 78 8.50 -4.83 -5.06
N ILE A 79 8.31 -4.69 -3.75
CA ILE A 79 8.17 -5.84 -2.84
C ILE A 79 6.68 -6.08 -2.58
N GLY A 80 5.96 -5.06 -2.13
CA GLY A 80 4.56 -5.13 -1.76
C GLY A 80 4.02 -3.78 -1.32
N GLN A 81 2.74 -3.74 -0.99
CA GLN A 81 2.09 -2.54 -0.48
C GLN A 81 1.06 -2.86 0.59
N THR A 82 0.71 -1.85 1.36
CA THR A 82 -0.33 -1.93 2.38
C THR A 82 -1.70 -2.21 1.74
N SER A 83 -2.64 -2.67 2.54
CA SER A 83 -3.99 -3.04 2.10
C SER A 83 -4.62 -1.94 1.22
N PRO A 84 -5.19 -2.28 0.05
CA PRO A 84 -5.87 -1.32 -0.82
C PRO A 84 -7.16 -0.74 -0.20
N PHE A 85 -7.61 -1.31 0.92
CA PHE A 85 -8.85 -0.95 1.62
C PHE A 85 -8.62 -0.10 2.87
N HIS A 86 -7.37 0.13 3.26
CA HIS A 86 -7.03 0.85 4.48
C HIS A 86 -6.01 1.93 4.15
N PHE A 87 -6.33 3.16 4.54
CA PHE A 87 -5.48 4.31 4.30
C PHE A 87 -5.21 5.04 5.61
N LEU A 88 -4.13 5.81 5.62
CA LEU A 88 -3.68 6.57 6.77
C LEU A 88 -3.65 8.05 6.43
N ASN A 89 -3.81 8.88 7.45
CA ASN A 89 -3.41 10.27 7.35
C ASN A 89 -1.88 10.35 7.32
N ARG A 90 -1.33 11.03 6.33
CA ARG A 90 0.11 11.29 6.25
C ARG A 90 0.63 11.93 7.54
N TYR A 91 -0.14 12.82 8.17
CA TYR A 91 0.33 13.53 9.37
C TYR A 91 0.45 12.64 10.61
N ASP A 92 -0.23 11.48 10.62
CA ASP A 92 -0.11 10.50 11.68
C ASP A 92 1.14 9.60 11.51
N LEU A 93 1.85 9.73 10.38
CA LEU A 93 3.03 8.92 10.05
C LEU A 93 4.33 9.67 10.35
N ASN A 94 4.93 9.32 11.48
CA ASN A 94 6.31 9.67 11.82
C ASN A 94 7.26 8.55 11.39
N PRO A 95 8.42 8.82 10.78
CA PRO A 95 9.42 7.81 10.43
C PRO A 95 9.79 6.84 11.57
N ILE A 96 9.72 7.25 12.84
CA ILE A 96 9.95 6.36 14.00
C ILE A 96 8.96 5.20 14.10
N LEU A 97 7.80 5.31 13.44
CA LEU A 97 6.77 4.28 13.41
C LEU A 97 7.05 3.19 12.37
N PHE A 98 8.05 3.37 11.51
CA PHE A 98 8.36 2.47 10.41
C PHE A 98 9.38 1.44 10.90
N VAL A 99 8.96 0.18 10.92
CA VAL A 99 9.83 -0.96 11.18
C VAL A 99 10.12 -1.61 9.84
N PHE A 100 11.38 -1.62 9.42
CA PHE A 100 11.77 -2.24 8.17
C PHE A 100 12.17 -3.71 8.35
N PRO A 101 12.13 -4.52 7.28
CA PRO A 101 12.68 -5.86 7.34
C PRO A 101 14.15 -5.82 7.76
N GLY A 102 14.51 -6.68 8.72
CA GLY A 102 15.81 -6.73 9.36
C GLY A 102 15.89 -5.91 10.66
N ASP A 103 14.99 -4.95 10.89
CA ASP A 103 14.84 -4.32 12.21
C ASP A 103 14.14 -5.34 13.11
N GLU A 104 14.82 -5.83 14.16
CA GLU A 104 14.24 -6.80 15.08
C GLU A 104 13.06 -6.18 15.85
N PHE A 105 11.84 -6.49 15.41
CA PHE A 105 10.60 -6.10 16.07
C PHE A 105 9.69 -7.32 16.23
N ASP A 106 9.33 -7.64 17.47
CA ASP A 106 8.46 -8.77 17.84
C ASP A 106 8.87 -10.13 17.22
N GLY A 107 10.18 -10.32 17.00
CA GLY A 107 10.72 -11.54 16.37
C GLY A 107 10.48 -11.67 14.86
N GLU A 108 9.83 -10.70 14.23
CA GLU A 108 9.44 -10.73 12.82
C GLU A 108 10.41 -9.93 11.93
N ARG A 109 11.51 -10.55 11.51
CA ARG A 109 12.54 -9.89 10.70
C ARG A 109 12.17 -9.71 9.22
N ASP A 110 11.17 -10.42 8.75
CA ASP A 110 10.81 -10.45 7.32
C ASP A 110 9.70 -9.46 6.97
N ASN A 111 9.22 -8.68 7.95
CA ASN A 111 8.08 -7.81 7.81
C ASN A 111 8.50 -6.35 7.84
N PHE A 112 7.94 -5.59 6.91
CA PHE A 112 7.71 -4.18 7.15
C PHE A 112 6.42 -4.04 7.97
N ASN A 113 6.46 -3.21 9.01
CA ASN A 113 5.33 -2.93 9.89
C ASN A 113 5.26 -1.44 10.23
N LEU A 114 4.05 -0.99 10.60
CA LEU A 114 3.84 0.29 11.25
C LEU A 114 3.49 0.07 12.72
N LEU A 115 4.12 0.83 13.61
CA LEU A 115 3.83 0.83 15.05
C LEU A 115 2.56 1.63 15.36
N ILE A 116 1.44 1.23 14.77
CA ILE A 116 0.14 1.89 14.92
C ILE A 116 -0.89 0.86 15.33
N ASP A 117 -1.53 1.09 16.47
CA ASP A 117 -2.58 0.22 17.00
C ASP A 117 -3.86 0.28 16.17
N GLY A 118 -4.61 -0.84 16.16
CA GLY A 118 -5.99 -0.88 15.64
C GLY A 118 -6.14 -1.27 14.17
N TYR A 119 -5.05 -1.46 13.42
CA TYR A 119 -5.12 -1.78 11.99
C TYR A 119 -4.63 -3.19 11.60
N GLY A 120 -4.09 -3.95 12.57
CA GLY A 120 -3.65 -5.33 12.38
C GLY A 120 -2.73 -5.50 11.16
N ASP A 121 -2.95 -6.57 10.39
CA ASP A 121 -2.12 -6.92 9.22
C ASP A 121 -2.33 -6.00 8.00
N ALA A 122 -3.20 -4.98 8.07
CA ALA A 122 -3.48 -4.11 6.92
C ALA A 122 -2.26 -3.31 6.45
N PHE A 123 -1.31 -3.03 7.36
CA PHE A 123 -0.08 -2.29 7.04
C PHE A 123 1.18 -3.15 7.06
N LYS A 124 1.03 -4.45 7.26
CA LYS A 124 2.12 -5.42 7.25
C LYS A 124 2.47 -5.81 5.83
N ILE A 125 3.76 -5.79 5.49
CA ILE A 125 4.27 -6.27 4.20
C ILE A 125 5.39 -7.27 4.46
N ASN A 126 5.12 -8.55 4.23
CA ASN A 126 6.14 -9.60 4.31
C ASN A 126 6.94 -9.70 3.01
N ILE A 127 8.27 -9.74 3.09
CA ILE A 127 9.15 -9.78 1.92
C ILE A 127 9.16 -11.15 1.22
N HIS A 128 8.74 -12.22 1.91
CA HIS A 128 8.72 -13.60 1.41
C HIS A 128 7.29 -14.11 1.11
N HIS A 129 6.31 -13.69 1.90
CA HIS A 129 4.91 -14.14 1.85
C HIS A 129 3.99 -12.98 1.45
N LYS A 130 3.98 -12.65 0.16
CA LYS A 130 3.18 -11.53 -0.35
C LYS A 130 1.69 -11.74 -0.09
N THR A 131 1.01 -10.70 0.37
CA THR A 131 -0.45 -10.63 0.35
C THR A 131 -0.96 -10.74 -1.10
N TRP A 132 -2.20 -11.20 -1.29
CA TRP A 132 -2.73 -11.44 -2.64
C TRP A 132 -2.74 -10.15 -3.50
N TRP A 133 -2.98 -8.99 -2.90
CA TRP A 133 -2.93 -7.71 -3.61
C TRP A 133 -1.50 -7.32 -3.96
N SER A 134 -0.52 -7.54 -3.07
CA SER A 134 0.89 -7.30 -3.39
C SER A 134 1.40 -8.24 -4.48
N TRP A 135 0.95 -9.49 -4.48
CA TRP A 135 1.22 -10.42 -5.58
C TRP A 135 0.62 -9.89 -6.89
N TRP A 136 -0.65 -9.48 -6.87
CA TRP A 136 -1.32 -8.92 -8.05
C TRP A 136 -0.58 -7.69 -8.60
N PHE A 137 -0.24 -6.72 -7.75
CA PHE A 137 0.44 -5.50 -8.18
C PHE A 137 1.87 -5.74 -8.66
N SER A 138 2.56 -6.77 -8.18
CA SER A 138 3.88 -7.14 -8.68
C SER A 138 3.90 -7.62 -10.15
N LEU A 139 2.74 -7.82 -10.77
CA LEU A 139 2.66 -8.07 -12.22
C LEU A 139 2.87 -6.79 -13.05
N PHE A 140 2.79 -5.61 -12.43
CA PHE A 140 2.85 -4.31 -13.10
C PHE A 140 4.12 -3.50 -12.76
N TYR A 141 4.97 -3.99 -11.84
CA TYR A 141 6.20 -3.36 -11.37
C TYR A 141 7.36 -4.35 -11.33
#